data_AF-A0A0G2JC78-F1
#
_entry.id   AF-A0A0G2JC78-F1
#
_cell.length_a   1.000
_cell.length_b   1.000
_cell.length_c   1.000
_cell.angle_alpha   90.00
_cell.angle_beta   90.00
_cell.angle_gamma   90.00
#
_symmetry.space_group_name_H-M   'P 1'
#
loop_
_entity.id
_entity.type
_entity.pdbx_description
1 polymer ?
#
loop_
_entity_poly.entity_id
_entity_poly.type
_entity_poly.pdbx_seq_one_letter_code
_entity_poly.pdbx_strand_id
1 'polypeptide(L)'
;MADNSSPDYEALYRKAEAERRQAEERERHEGELRRQAEELRRQAEERERQEAELRRRAEEREAREKVRSQPTTLEELIKGCHDSFSQSLQVGTPSRSMKGSIPSPTGKYCPTSLRFWSSCPVQLQEIYDSVSTYLQPAGKDAPRLFTSLLVLNELGRRYSSQKLRSEKDLEHYERTAVEDH
;
A
#
# COMPACT_ATOMS: atom_id res chain seq x y z
N MET A 1 -44.26 -87.12 18.77
CA MET A 1 -43.51 -87.23 17.50
C MET A 1 -42.76 -85.91 17.36
N ALA A 2 -41.48 -85.89 17.71
CA ALA A 2 -40.67 -84.68 17.58
C ALA A 2 -40.08 -84.69 16.17
N ASP A 3 -40.59 -83.83 15.29
CA ASP A 3 -40.01 -83.63 13.97
C ASP A 3 -38.66 -82.95 14.12
N ASN A 4 -37.61 -83.76 14.10
CA ASN A 4 -36.23 -83.33 13.93
C ASN A 4 -36.05 -82.92 12.46
N SER A 5 -36.57 -81.74 12.10
CA SER A 5 -36.19 -81.05 10.87
C SER A 5 -34.75 -80.59 11.03
N SER A 6 -33.80 -81.41 10.60
CA SER A 6 -32.38 -81.06 10.56
C SER A 6 -32.20 -79.78 9.73
N PRO A 7 -31.54 -78.73 10.24
CA PRO A 7 -31.35 -77.49 9.49
C PRO A 7 -30.54 -77.79 8.22
N ASP A 8 -30.94 -77.20 7.09
CA ASP A 8 -30.14 -77.17 5.87
C ASP A 8 -28.94 -76.24 6.08
N TYR A 9 -27.83 -76.82 6.55
CA TYR A 9 -26.59 -76.11 6.85
C TYR A 9 -25.97 -75.44 5.60
N GLU A 10 -26.24 -75.97 4.41
CA GLU A 10 -25.73 -75.40 3.16
C GLU A 10 -26.48 -74.11 2.81
N ALA A 11 -27.81 -74.11 2.95
CA ALA A 11 -28.62 -72.90 2.81
C ALA A 11 -28.27 -71.83 3.85
N LEU A 12 -28.01 -72.23 5.10
CA LEU A 12 -27.57 -71.31 6.17
C LEU A 12 -26.20 -70.70 5.88
N TYR A 13 -25.24 -71.48 5.36
CA TYR A 13 -23.91 -70.99 4.99
C TYR A 13 -23.98 -70.00 3.82
N ARG A 14 -24.76 -70.31 2.78
CA ARG A 14 -24.98 -69.41 1.63
C ARG A 14 -25.64 -68.09 2.05
N LYS A 15 -26.59 -68.14 2.99
CA LYS A 15 -27.23 -66.94 3.53
C LYS A 15 -26.25 -66.09 4.34
N ALA A 16 -25.44 -66.70 5.20
CA ALA A 16 -24.40 -66.01 5.95
C ALA A 16 -23.32 -65.39 5.05
N GLU A 17 -22.94 -66.07 3.96
CA GLU A 17 -22.00 -65.55 2.97
C GLU A 17 -22.58 -64.34 2.21
N ALA A 18 -23.86 -64.41 1.82
CA ALA A 18 -24.55 -63.30 1.15
C ALA A 18 -24.72 -62.09 2.08
N GLU A 19 -25.06 -62.30 3.36
CA GLU A 19 -25.12 -61.24 4.38
C GLU A 19 -23.74 -60.59 4.58
N ARG A 20 -22.66 -61.39 4.60
CA ARG A 20 -21.29 -60.87 4.73
C ARG A 20 -20.89 -60.02 3.53
N ARG A 21 -21.22 -60.47 2.31
CA ARG A 21 -20.96 -59.69 1.08
C ARG A 21 -21.76 -58.38 1.06
N GLN A 22 -23.04 -58.41 1.47
CA GLN A 22 -23.84 -57.19 1.58
C GLN A 22 -23.30 -56.24 2.66
N ALA A 23 -22.81 -56.76 3.79
CA ALA A 23 -22.18 -55.96 4.83
C ALA A 23 -20.89 -55.29 4.33
N GLU A 24 -20.03 -56.03 3.63
CA GLU A 24 -18.81 -55.48 3.01
C GLU A 24 -19.11 -54.41 1.94
N GLU A 25 -20.16 -54.58 1.12
CA GLU A 25 -20.58 -53.56 0.14
C GLU A 25 -21.12 -52.30 0.81
N ARG A 26 -21.91 -52.44 1.89
CA ARG A 26 -22.39 -51.29 2.68
C ARG A 26 -21.22 -50.54 3.32
N GLU A 27 -20.26 -51.26 3.87
CA GLU A 27 -19.07 -50.66 4.49
C GLU A 27 -18.21 -49.92 3.45
N ARG A 28 -18.06 -50.48 2.24
CA ARG A 28 -17.41 -49.78 1.12
C ARG A 28 -18.14 -48.52 0.72
N HIS A 29 -19.47 -48.59 0.56
CA HIS A 29 -20.28 -47.44 0.18
C HIS A 29 -20.26 -46.33 1.25
N GLU A 30 -20.37 -46.69 2.53
CA GLU A 30 -20.19 -45.74 3.64
C GLU A 30 -18.78 -45.13 3.65
N GLY A 31 -17.75 -45.92 3.36
CA GLY A 31 -16.38 -45.46 3.22
C GLY A 31 -16.20 -44.45 2.09
N GLU A 32 -16.84 -44.66 0.93
CA GLU A 32 -16.83 -43.73 -0.20
C GLU A 32 -17.57 -42.43 0.12
N LEU A 33 -18.74 -42.51 0.74
CA LEU A 33 -19.50 -41.34 1.19
C LEU A 33 -18.71 -40.51 2.21
N ARG A 34 -18.02 -41.16 3.15
CA ARG A 34 -17.15 -40.49 4.11
C ARG A 34 -15.99 -39.76 3.43
N ARG A 35 -15.35 -40.38 2.43
CA ARG A 35 -14.28 -39.74 1.65
C ARG A 35 -14.78 -38.53 0.87
N GLN A 36 -15.93 -38.64 0.21
CA GLN A 36 -16.54 -37.51 -0.49
C GLN A 36 -16.91 -36.37 0.46
N ALA A 37 -17.46 -36.69 1.64
CA ALA A 37 -17.78 -35.69 2.66
C ALA A 37 -16.53 -34.99 3.20
N GLU A 38 -15.43 -35.73 3.42
CA GLU A 38 -14.15 -35.15 3.84
C GLU A 38 -13.55 -34.26 2.75
N GLU A 39 -13.63 -34.67 1.48
CA GLU A 39 -13.12 -33.87 0.36
C GLU A 39 -13.92 -32.58 0.17
N LEU A 40 -15.25 -32.64 0.23
CA LEU A 40 -16.10 -31.45 0.22
C LEU A 40 -15.80 -30.52 1.38
N ARG A 41 -15.57 -31.08 2.58
CA ARG A 41 -15.17 -30.30 3.75
C ARG A 41 -13.82 -29.61 3.53
N ARG A 42 -12.82 -30.31 3.00
CA ARG A 42 -11.51 -29.73 2.68
C ARG A 42 -11.64 -28.59 1.65
N GLN A 43 -12.45 -28.77 0.61
CA GLN A 43 -12.70 -27.73 -0.39
C GLN A 43 -13.42 -26.52 0.21
N ALA A 44 -14.38 -26.73 1.11
CA ALA A 44 -15.06 -25.65 1.82
C ALA A 44 -14.08 -24.87 2.73
N GLU A 45 -13.25 -25.58 3.51
CA GLU A 45 -12.22 -24.97 4.35
C GLU A 45 -11.18 -24.19 3.52
N GLU A 46 -10.80 -24.69 2.33
CA GLU A 46 -9.88 -23.98 1.44
C GLU A 46 -10.50 -22.69 0.88
N ARG A 47 -11.77 -22.74 0.46
CA ARG A 47 -12.49 -21.54 0.00
C ARG A 47 -12.63 -20.50 1.11
N GLU A 48 -12.95 -20.93 2.33
CA GLU A 48 -13.04 -20.04 3.47
C GLU A 48 -11.69 -19.37 3.78
N ARG A 49 -10.58 -20.11 3.69
CA ARG A 49 -9.23 -19.56 3.84
C ARG A 49 -8.91 -18.52 2.77
N GLN A 50 -9.21 -18.82 1.50
CA GLN A 50 -8.99 -17.90 0.40
C GLN A 50 -9.82 -16.62 0.57
N GLU A 51 -11.09 -16.75 0.97
CA GLU A 51 -11.96 -15.60 1.24
C GLU A 51 -11.45 -14.76 2.41
N ALA A 52 -11.03 -15.39 3.50
CA ALA A 52 -10.44 -14.70 4.64
C ALA A 52 -9.16 -13.95 4.27
N GLU A 53 -8.29 -14.55 3.44
CA GLU A 53 -7.08 -13.89 2.94
C GLU A 53 -7.40 -12.68 2.05
N LEU A 54 -8.39 -12.81 1.15
CA LEU A 54 -8.84 -11.70 0.30
C LEU A 54 -9.42 -10.55 1.13
N ARG A 55 -10.25 -10.86 2.14
CA ARG A 55 -10.79 -9.86 3.07
C ARG A 55 -9.69 -9.15 3.82
N ARG A 56 -8.73 -9.90 4.39
CA ARG A 56 -7.57 -9.32 5.09
C ARG A 56 -6.78 -8.38 4.18
N ARG A 57 -6.52 -8.78 2.93
CA ARG A 57 -5.81 -7.93 1.95
C ARG A 57 -6.60 -6.68 1.58
N ALA A 58 -7.93 -6.77 1.50
CA ALA A 58 -8.79 -5.62 1.23
C ALA A 58 -8.76 -4.63 2.39
N GLU A 59 -8.88 -5.12 3.63
CA GLU A 59 -8.78 -4.31 4.85
C GLU A 59 -7.42 -3.63 4.99
N GLU A 60 -6.32 -4.37 4.74
CA GLU A 60 -4.95 -3.80 4.74
C GLU A 60 -4.80 -2.67 3.70
N ARG A 61 -5.39 -2.84 2.50
CA ARG A 61 -5.38 -1.80 1.45
C ARG A 61 -6.18 -0.57 1.87
N GLU A 62 -7.39 -0.78 2.38
CA GLU A 62 -8.26 0.31 2.83
C GLU A 62 -7.63 1.08 3.99
N ALA A 63 -7.04 0.38 4.96
CA ALA A 63 -6.32 1.01 6.06
C ALA A 63 -5.14 1.86 5.56
N ARG A 64 -4.38 1.34 4.59
CA ARG A 64 -3.26 2.09 3.98
C ARG A 64 -3.75 3.32 3.21
N GLU A 65 -4.84 3.21 2.47
CA GLU A 65 -5.42 4.35 1.76
C GLU A 65 -5.95 5.40 2.73
N LYS A 66 -6.64 4.99 3.79
CA LYS A 66 -7.09 5.89 4.86
C LYS A 66 -5.94 6.69 5.43
N VAL A 67 -4.85 6.04 5.84
CA VAL A 67 -3.64 6.72 6.34
C VAL A 67 -3.07 7.70 5.32
N ARG A 68 -3.01 7.34 4.03
CA ARG A 68 -2.47 8.23 2.99
C ARG A 68 -3.39 9.40 2.64
N SER A 69 -4.70 9.23 2.80
CA SER A 69 -5.70 10.27 2.54
C SER A 69 -5.87 11.25 3.70
N GLN A 70 -5.40 10.88 4.90
CA GLN A 70 -5.44 11.76 6.05
C GLN A 70 -4.50 12.97 5.87
N PRO A 71 -4.86 14.13 6.43
CA PRO A 71 -3.94 15.26 6.53
C PRO A 71 -2.64 14.87 7.24
N THR A 72 -1.55 15.49 6.81
CA THR A 72 -0.20 15.21 7.34
C THR A 72 0.14 16.12 8.52
N THR A 73 1.05 15.64 9.37
CA THR A 73 1.77 16.50 10.32
C THR A 73 2.85 17.30 9.59
N LEU A 74 3.46 18.29 10.25
CA LEU A 74 4.56 19.07 9.65
C LEU A 74 5.73 18.16 9.20
N GLU A 75 6.10 17.17 10.02
CA GLU A 75 7.21 16.26 9.70
C GLU A 75 6.88 15.36 8.50
N GLU A 76 5.66 14.81 8.47
CA GLU A 76 5.16 14.00 7.36
C GLU A 76 5.08 14.83 6.06
N LEU A 77 4.68 16.10 6.14
CA LEU A 77 4.67 17.03 5.00
C LEU A 77 6.08 17.25 4.46
N ILE A 78 7.03 17.66 5.31
CA ILE A 78 8.41 17.95 4.89
C ILE A 78 9.04 16.72 4.20
N LYS A 79 8.88 15.54 4.81
CA LYS A 79 9.34 14.28 4.21
C LYS A 79 8.62 13.98 2.89
N GLY A 80 7.30 14.11 2.86
CA GLY A 80 6.48 13.87 1.67
C GLY A 80 6.86 14.78 0.49
N CYS A 81 7.11 16.05 0.75
CA CYS A 81 7.58 17.00 -0.27
C CYS A 81 8.97 16.64 -0.77
N HIS A 82 9.89 16.26 0.12
CA HIS A 82 11.22 15.83 -0.27
C HIS A 82 11.20 14.59 -1.17
N ASP A 83 10.45 13.55 -0.77
CA ASP A 83 10.35 12.30 -1.52
C ASP A 83 9.62 12.48 -2.86
N SER A 84 8.56 13.31 -2.88
CA SER A 84 7.70 13.47 -4.07
C SER A 84 8.27 14.45 -5.10
N PHE A 85 8.91 15.53 -4.65
CA PHE A 85 9.36 16.64 -5.51
C PHE A 85 10.88 16.76 -5.60
N SER A 86 11.58 16.81 -4.46
CA SER A 86 13.02 17.08 -4.45
C SER A 86 13.86 15.91 -4.98
N GLN A 87 13.57 14.68 -4.53
CA GLN A 87 14.30 13.49 -4.98
C GLN A 87 14.01 13.14 -6.45
N SER A 88 12.79 13.45 -6.91
CA SER A 88 12.34 13.13 -8.26
C SER A 88 12.77 14.17 -9.30
N LEU A 89 13.36 15.29 -8.87
CA LEU A 89 13.82 16.38 -9.72
C LEU A 89 14.94 15.93 -10.65
N GLN A 90 14.75 16.09 -11.95
CA GLN A 90 15.74 15.74 -12.97
C GLN A 90 16.10 16.94 -13.82
N VAL A 91 17.40 17.23 -13.90
CA VAL A 91 17.91 18.24 -14.84
C VAL A 91 18.08 17.61 -16.23
N GLY A 92 17.63 18.32 -17.26
CA GLY A 92 17.81 17.91 -18.65
C GLY A 92 19.26 17.94 -19.09
N THR A 93 19.56 17.36 -20.26
CA THR A 93 20.90 17.44 -20.82
C THR A 93 21.24 18.89 -21.19
N PRO A 94 22.47 19.38 -20.93
CA PRO A 94 22.87 20.75 -21.27
C PRO A 94 22.67 21.11 -22.75
N SER A 95 22.73 20.12 -23.65
CA SER A 95 22.46 20.27 -25.08
C SER A 95 21.05 20.74 -25.42
N ARG A 96 20.08 20.51 -24.53
CA ARG A 96 18.68 20.92 -24.65
C ARG A 96 18.32 22.12 -23.77
N SER A 97 19.32 22.69 -23.09
CA SER A 97 19.15 23.90 -22.30
C SER A 97 18.85 25.09 -23.22
N MET A 98 18.11 26.07 -22.71
CA MET A 98 17.90 27.33 -23.42
C MET A 98 19.25 27.99 -23.72
N LYS A 99 19.63 28.05 -25.00
CA LYS A 99 20.68 28.93 -25.49
C LYS A 99 20.09 30.32 -25.68
N GLY A 100 19.89 31.02 -24.58
CA GLY A 100 19.49 32.43 -24.57
C GLY A 100 20.67 33.31 -24.15
N SER A 101 20.90 34.41 -24.87
CA SER A 101 21.70 35.51 -24.32
C SER A 101 20.85 36.17 -23.24
N ILE A 102 21.33 36.17 -21.99
CA ILE A 102 20.67 36.88 -20.89
C ILE A 102 20.72 38.36 -21.26
N PRO A 103 19.58 39.03 -21.54
CA PRO A 103 19.60 40.44 -21.89
C PRO A 103 20.19 41.22 -20.72
N SER A 104 20.93 42.28 -21.02
CA SER A 104 21.43 43.17 -19.97
C SER A 104 20.25 43.60 -19.09
N PRO A 105 20.39 43.58 -17.75
CA PRO A 105 19.32 43.95 -16.83
C PRO A 105 19.09 45.47 -16.88
N THR A 106 18.51 45.96 -17.98
CA THR A 106 18.21 47.38 -18.19
C THR A 106 17.09 47.78 -17.25
N GLY A 107 17.35 48.73 -16.34
CA GLY A 107 16.36 49.26 -15.41
C GLY A 107 16.09 48.41 -14.16
N LYS A 108 16.84 47.33 -13.91
CA LYS A 108 16.75 46.56 -12.64
C LYS A 108 17.86 46.98 -11.68
N TYR A 109 17.54 47.15 -10.40
CA TYR A 109 18.54 47.37 -9.36
C TYR A 109 19.38 46.10 -9.19
N CYS A 110 20.63 46.14 -9.65
CA CYS A 110 21.56 45.04 -9.50
C CYS A 110 22.58 45.40 -8.41
N PRO A 111 22.67 44.64 -7.29
CA PRO A 111 23.62 44.94 -6.24
C PRO A 111 25.07 44.81 -6.74
N THR A 112 25.92 45.79 -6.42
CA THR A 112 27.33 45.82 -6.83
C THR A 112 28.20 44.86 -6.01
N SER A 113 27.71 44.42 -4.85
CA SER A 113 28.41 43.45 -3.99
C SER A 113 27.41 42.52 -3.31
N LEU A 114 27.75 41.24 -3.24
CA LEU A 114 27.06 40.26 -2.43
C LEU A 114 27.80 40.16 -1.09
N ARG A 115 27.07 40.29 0.02
CA ARG A 115 27.63 40.14 1.37
C ARG A 115 27.17 38.82 1.97
N PHE A 116 28.09 38.16 2.68
CA PHE A 116 27.75 36.97 3.44
C PHE A 116 26.82 37.36 4.60
N TRP A 117 25.67 36.70 4.68
CA TRP A 117 24.72 36.88 5.77
C TRP A 117 25.11 35.94 6.92
N SER A 118 26.05 36.37 7.75
CA SER A 118 26.66 35.54 8.79
C SER A 118 25.68 35.07 9.87
N SER A 119 24.65 35.85 10.18
CA SER A 119 23.61 35.48 11.15
C SER A 119 22.50 34.59 10.57
N CYS A 120 22.47 34.38 9.25
CA CYS A 120 21.40 33.65 8.58
C CYS A 120 21.18 32.23 9.15
N PRO A 121 22.22 31.39 9.36
CA PRO A 121 22.01 30.04 9.87
C PRO A 121 21.37 30.02 11.26
N VAL A 122 21.78 30.95 12.14
CA VAL A 122 21.24 31.07 13.50
C VAL A 122 19.78 31.52 13.46
N GLN A 123 19.48 32.56 12.67
CA GLN A 123 18.12 33.08 12.54
C GLN A 123 17.17 32.05 11.92
N LEU A 124 17.62 31.30 10.91
CA LEU A 124 16.83 30.23 10.30
C LEU A 124 16.55 29.11 11.29
N GLN A 125 17.54 28.73 12.10
CA GLN A 125 17.36 27.70 13.13
C GLN A 125 16.34 28.16 14.19
N GLU A 126 16.44 29.40 14.69
CA GLU A 126 15.49 29.95 15.66
C GLU A 126 14.06 29.96 15.13
N ILE A 127 13.87 30.35 13.86
CA ILE A 127 12.56 30.32 13.20
C ILE A 127 12.06 28.88 13.08
N TYR A 128 12.92 27.97 12.60
CA TYR A 128 12.57 26.57 12.45
C TYR A 128 12.17 25.92 13.78
N ASP A 129 12.93 26.16 14.85
CA ASP A 129 12.66 25.61 16.18
C ASP A 129 11.35 26.16 16.75
N SER A 130 11.08 27.46 16.54
CA SER A 130 9.83 28.09 16.95
C SER A 130 8.62 27.47 16.25
N VAL A 131 8.69 27.33 14.92
CA VAL A 131 7.63 26.72 14.10
C VAL A 131 7.45 25.24 14.44
N SER A 132 8.55 24.50 14.58
CA SER A 132 8.53 23.08 14.92
C SER A 132 7.95 22.86 16.31
N THR A 133 8.33 23.66 17.30
CA THR A 133 7.75 23.57 18.66
C THR A 133 6.24 23.81 18.66
N TYR A 134 5.77 24.77 17.84
CA TYR A 134 4.35 25.07 17.73
C TYR A 134 3.56 23.96 17.03
N LEU A 135 4.09 23.42 15.93
CA LEU A 135 3.43 22.42 15.09
C LEU A 135 3.75 20.98 15.48
N GLN A 136 4.66 20.75 16.43
CA GLN A 136 5.04 19.45 16.97
C GLN A 136 5.27 19.58 18.50
N PRO A 137 4.22 19.88 19.27
CA PRO A 137 4.36 20.07 20.71
C PRO A 137 4.76 18.77 21.43
N ALA A 138 5.76 18.85 22.31
CA ALA A 138 6.22 17.71 23.08
C ALA A 138 5.11 17.14 23.98
N GLY A 139 4.89 15.82 23.91
CA GLY A 139 3.93 15.11 24.76
C GLY A 139 2.47 15.16 24.29
N LYS A 140 2.19 15.66 23.09
CA LYS A 140 0.88 15.59 22.43
C LYS A 140 1.04 15.07 21.01
N ASP A 141 -0.04 14.56 20.43
CA ASP A 141 -0.06 14.21 19.02
C ASP A 141 0.11 15.48 18.17
N ALA A 142 1.03 15.42 17.20
CA ALA A 142 1.26 16.53 16.29
C ALA A 142 -0.02 16.78 15.46
N PRO A 143 -0.46 18.05 15.34
CA PRO A 143 -1.66 18.38 14.60
C PRO A 143 -1.50 18.03 13.11
N ARG A 144 -2.51 17.32 12.58
CA ARG A 144 -2.61 16.91 11.17
C ARG A 144 -3.33 17.99 10.37
N LEU A 145 -2.60 19.03 9.98
CA LEU A 145 -3.16 20.25 9.37
C LEU A 145 -2.83 20.39 7.88
N PHE A 146 -1.93 19.55 7.36
CA PHE A 146 -1.33 19.76 6.05
C PHE A 146 -1.86 18.80 4.99
N THR A 147 -1.55 19.09 3.74
CA THR A 147 -1.96 18.30 2.57
C THR A 147 -1.65 16.81 2.75
N SER A 148 -2.61 15.95 2.40
CA SER A 148 -2.45 14.50 2.54
C SER A 148 -1.31 13.95 1.67
N LEU A 149 -0.66 12.88 2.13
CA LEU A 149 0.38 12.20 1.35
C LEU A 149 -0.13 11.72 -0.02
N LEU A 150 -1.40 11.33 -0.12
CA LEU A 150 -2.00 10.91 -1.38
C LEU A 150 -1.92 12.03 -2.43
N VAL A 151 -2.28 13.26 -2.04
CA VAL A 151 -2.26 14.43 -2.93
C VAL A 151 -0.82 14.78 -3.32
N LEU A 152 0.11 14.83 -2.36
CA LEU A 152 1.53 15.13 -2.63
C LEU A 152 2.14 14.12 -3.61
N ASN A 153 1.86 12.83 -3.41
CA ASN A 153 2.35 11.77 -4.30
C ASN A 153 1.78 11.87 -5.72
N GLU A 154 0.51 12.25 -5.85
CA GLU A 154 -0.14 12.42 -7.15
C GLU A 154 0.44 13.61 -7.90
N LEU A 155 0.66 14.74 -7.21
CA LEU A 155 1.34 15.89 -7.78
C LEU A 155 2.79 15.54 -8.16
N GLY A 156 3.54 14.90 -7.27
CA GLY A 156 4.91 14.44 -7.54
C GLY A 156 5.02 13.58 -8.80
N ARG A 157 4.09 12.64 -9.03
CA ARG A 157 4.06 11.84 -10.27
C ARG A 157 3.85 12.68 -11.53
N ARG A 158 3.00 13.70 -11.47
CA ARG A 158 2.74 14.58 -12.61
C ARG A 158 4.00 15.36 -12.99
N TYR A 159 4.68 15.94 -12.00
CA TYR A 159 5.76 16.89 -12.24
C TYR A 159 7.15 16.24 -12.34
N SER A 160 7.38 15.09 -11.72
CA SER A 160 8.64 14.31 -11.83
C SER A 160 8.95 13.83 -13.25
N SER A 161 7.94 13.78 -14.13
CA SER A 161 8.12 13.39 -15.54
C SER A 161 8.85 14.44 -16.38
N GLN A 162 8.86 15.71 -15.94
CA GLN A 162 9.41 16.83 -16.70
C GLN A 162 10.84 17.13 -16.28
N LYS A 163 11.79 16.91 -17.19
CA LYS A 163 13.18 17.34 -16.97
C LYS A 163 13.29 18.85 -17.08
N LEU A 164 13.93 19.50 -16.12
CA LEU A 164 14.23 20.93 -16.18
C LEU A 164 15.16 21.23 -17.37
N ARG A 165 14.66 21.90 -18.40
CA ARG A 165 15.42 22.26 -19.62
C ARG A 165 15.37 23.75 -19.93
N SER A 166 14.45 24.47 -19.32
CA SER A 166 14.19 25.88 -19.56
C SER A 166 13.85 26.60 -18.27
N GLU A 167 13.96 27.93 -18.30
CA GLU A 167 13.50 28.79 -17.19
C GLU A 167 12.02 28.57 -16.89
N LYS A 168 11.19 28.35 -17.92
CA LYS A 168 9.76 28.04 -17.75
C LYS A 168 9.53 26.72 -17.04
N ASP A 169 10.37 25.71 -17.26
CA ASP A 169 10.27 24.44 -16.52
C ASP A 169 10.60 24.65 -15.04
N LEU A 170 11.59 25.50 -14.75
CA LEU A 170 11.97 25.83 -13.37
C LEU A 170 10.88 26.67 -12.68
N GLU A 171 10.37 27.70 -13.34
CA GLU A 171 9.25 28.52 -12.84
C GLU A 171 8.03 27.65 -12.52
N HIS A 172 7.70 26.73 -13.43
CA HIS A 172 6.60 25.80 -13.21
C HIS A 172 6.84 24.88 -12.00
N TYR A 173 8.06 24.37 -11.84
CA TYR A 173 8.43 23.57 -10.68
C TYR A 173 8.32 24.34 -9.37
N GLU A 174 8.90 25.55 -9.29
CA GLU A 174 8.88 26.39 -8.08
C GLU A 174 7.44 26.68 -7.63
N ARG A 175 6.60 27.16 -8.54
CA ARG A 175 5.20 27.46 -8.22
C ARG A 175 4.44 26.25 -7.67
N THR A 176 4.69 25.09 -8.27
CA THR A 176 3.89 23.91 -8.00
C THR A 176 4.38 23.10 -6.81
N ALA A 177 5.69 22.99 -6.62
CA ALA A 177 6.31 22.17 -5.59
C ALA A 177 6.65 22.96 -4.32
N VAL A 178 6.79 24.29 -4.42
CA VAL A 178 7.23 25.15 -3.31
C VAL A 178 6.12 26.09 -2.84
N GLU A 179 5.38 26.73 -3.75
CA GLU A 179 4.42 27.79 -3.36
C GLU A 179 3.00 27.27 -3.01
N ASP A 180 2.55 26.15 -3.61
CA ASP A 180 1.16 25.67 -3.51
C ASP A 180 0.88 24.73 -2.30
N HIS A 181 1.75 24.64 -1.29
CA HIS A 181 1.69 23.62 -0.21
C HIS A 181 1.83 24.15 1.21
#